data_AF-A0A4S2KWL2-F1
#
_entry.id   AF-A0A4S2KWL2-F1
#
_cell.length_a   1.000
_cell.length_b   1.000
_cell.length_c   1.000
_cell.angle_alpha   90.00
_cell.angle_beta   90.00
_cell.angle_gamma   90.00
#
_symmetry.space_group_name_H-M   'P 1'
#
loop_
_entity.id
_entity.type
_entity.pdbx_description
1 polymer ?
#
loop_
_entity_poly.entity_id
_entity_poly.type
_entity_poly.pdbx_seq_one_letter_code
_entity_poly.pdbx_strand_id
1 'polypeptide(L)'
;MSVQSETGVDTEIILVSEEDFECGLLGFINCLRKEPGGEIIKSVFIQDNKAPGFSLQEPLYMKQLQLDLPINVLRFGNVWGSYRHFPLPSLKLKLVPSAYVKQMVQGDLSTICWAQSKMSRINHKDLIDVIYTSINFRDIMVTTGRLNPETIAPFELGNDCFIGLEFVGFNSHRQRIMGLCSHG
;
A
#
# COMPACT_ATOMS: atom_id res chain seq x y z
N MET A 1 -26.61 47.52 -5.31
CA MET A 1 -26.35 47.43 -3.86
C MET A 1 -24.89 47.06 -3.69
N SER A 2 -24.08 48.06 -3.38
CA SER A 2 -22.65 47.92 -3.10
C SER A 2 -22.48 47.34 -1.70
N VAL A 3 -22.04 46.09 -1.62
CA VAL A 3 -21.46 45.58 -0.37
C VAL A 3 -19.97 45.89 -0.47
N GLN A 4 -19.59 47.03 0.09
CA GLN A 4 -18.19 47.28 0.45
C GLN A 4 -17.87 46.33 1.61
N SER A 5 -17.05 45.30 1.35
CA SER A 5 -16.36 44.59 2.42
C SER A 5 -15.01 45.30 2.64
N GLU A 6 -14.98 46.22 3.59
CA GLU A 6 -13.74 46.62 4.24
C GLU A 6 -13.19 45.42 5.03
N THR A 7 -12.12 44.78 4.54
CA THR A 7 -11.32 43.86 5.34
C THR A 7 -9.85 44.25 5.19
N GLY A 8 -9.45 45.29 5.90
CA GLY A 8 -8.06 45.75 6.04
C GLY A 8 -7.31 45.06 7.19
N VAL A 9 -7.66 43.82 7.52
CA VAL A 9 -6.95 43.02 8.53
C VAL A 9 -6.54 41.71 7.86
N ASP A 10 -5.23 41.52 7.73
CA ASP A 10 -4.61 40.28 7.25
C ASP A 10 -4.97 39.17 8.24
N THR A 11 -6.05 38.43 7.95
CA THR A 11 -6.67 37.49 8.87
C THR A 11 -6.17 36.09 8.55
N GLU A 12 -5.40 35.50 9.46
CA GLU A 12 -4.95 34.12 9.35
C GLU A 12 -5.85 33.18 10.19
N ILE A 13 -6.16 32.01 9.65
CA ILE A 13 -6.94 30.99 10.34
C ILE A 13 -6.01 29.84 10.71
N ILE A 14 -5.86 29.57 12.01
CA ILE A 14 -5.02 28.47 12.50
C ILE A 14 -5.93 27.37 13.02
N LEU A 15 -5.91 26.22 12.34
CA LEU A 15 -6.57 25.00 12.80
C LEU A 15 -5.62 24.23 13.71
N VAL A 16 -6.03 24.01 14.95
CA VAL A 16 -5.20 23.39 15.98
C VAL A 16 -5.79 22.04 16.37
N SER A 17 -4.94 21.02 16.46
CA SER A 17 -5.26 19.76 17.13
C SER A 17 -4.26 19.51 18.24
N GLU A 18 -4.79 19.27 19.43
CA GLU A 18 -4.05 18.91 20.64
C GLU A 18 -4.51 17.53 21.11
N GLU A 19 -3.59 16.74 21.65
CA GLU A 19 -3.86 15.48 22.37
C GLU A 19 -4.48 14.32 21.54
N ASP A 20 -4.97 14.58 20.32
CA ASP A 20 -5.65 13.60 19.47
C ASP A 20 -4.82 13.18 18.24
N PHE A 21 -4.23 11.99 18.31
CA PHE A 21 -3.47 11.39 17.21
C PHE A 21 -4.34 10.88 16.05
N GLU A 22 -5.65 10.72 16.28
CA GLU A 22 -6.63 10.21 15.31
C GLU A 22 -7.47 11.34 14.70
N CYS A 23 -7.01 12.60 14.79
CA CYS A 23 -7.70 13.70 14.15
C CYS A 23 -7.44 13.70 12.62
N GLY A 24 -8.51 13.82 11.84
CA GLY A 24 -8.46 13.94 10.38
C GLY A 24 -7.90 15.29 9.87
N LEU A 25 -7.24 16.08 10.73
CA LEU A 25 -6.83 17.46 10.44
C LEU A 25 -5.92 17.56 9.20
N LEU A 26 -5.00 16.61 9.03
CA LEU A 26 -4.12 16.57 7.86
C LEU A 26 -4.91 16.41 6.55
N GLY A 27 -5.93 15.55 6.54
CA GLY A 27 -6.82 15.39 5.38
C GLY A 27 -7.65 16.65 5.15
N PHE A 28 -8.17 17.22 6.24
CA PHE A 28 -9.03 18.40 6.20
C PHE A 28 -8.30 19.65 5.66
N ILE A 29 -7.10 19.95 6.16
CA ILE A 29 -6.30 21.09 5.68
C ILE A 29 -5.93 20.95 4.19
N ASN A 30 -5.64 19.72 3.74
CA ASN A 30 -5.33 19.46 2.33
C ASN A 30 -6.52 19.76 1.40
N CYS A 31 -7.76 19.64 1.90
CA CYS A 31 -8.96 20.03 1.15
C CYS A 31 -9.18 21.55 1.22
N LEU A 32 -9.20 22.14 2.42
CA LEU A 32 -9.47 23.56 2.61
C LEU A 32 -8.51 24.47 1.85
N ARG A 33 -7.23 24.10 1.77
CA ARG A 33 -6.23 24.87 1.03
C ARG A 33 -6.40 24.87 -0.49
N LYS A 34 -7.28 24.02 -1.02
CA LYS A 34 -7.65 24.00 -2.46
C LYS A 34 -8.89 24.85 -2.75
N GLU A 35 -9.59 25.32 -1.72
CA GLU A 35 -10.74 26.21 -1.87
C GLU A 35 -10.29 27.67 -2.06
N PRO A 36 -11.12 28.53 -2.68
CA PRO A 36 -10.83 29.96 -2.78
C PRO A 36 -10.61 30.60 -1.39
N GLY A 37 -9.48 31.30 -1.21
CA GLY A 37 -9.12 31.89 0.09
C GLY A 37 -8.47 30.90 1.07
N GLY A 38 -8.22 29.65 0.66
CA GLY A 38 -7.61 28.63 1.51
C GLY A 38 -6.15 28.89 1.88
N GLU A 39 -5.48 29.83 1.22
CA GLU A 39 -4.09 30.21 1.48
C GLU A 39 -3.85 30.73 2.90
N ILE A 40 -4.84 31.42 3.49
CA ILE A 40 -4.79 32.00 4.84
C ILE A 40 -4.90 30.96 5.95
N ILE A 41 -5.19 29.70 5.60
CA ILE A 41 -5.45 28.62 6.54
C ILE A 41 -4.16 27.84 6.79
N LYS A 42 -3.75 27.77 8.05
CA LYS A 42 -2.60 27.02 8.55
C LYS A 42 -3.07 25.94 9.52
N SER A 43 -2.32 24.86 9.65
CA SER A 43 -2.58 23.84 10.67
C SER A 43 -1.40 23.69 11.63
N VAL A 44 -1.72 23.53 12.91
CA VAL A 44 -0.77 23.15 13.96
C VAL A 44 -1.27 21.87 14.61
N PHE A 45 -0.51 20.80 14.44
CA PHE A 45 -0.81 19.49 14.98
C PHE A 45 0.17 19.15 16.10
N ILE A 46 -0.30 19.15 17.34
CA ILE A 46 0.50 18.93 18.55
C ILE A 46 0.37 17.48 18.97
N GLN A 47 1.37 16.67 18.61
CA GLN A 47 1.46 15.25 18.94
C GLN A 47 2.41 14.98 20.12
N ASP A 48 3.12 15.98 20.61
CA ASP A 48 3.94 15.86 21.81
C ASP A 48 3.07 16.12 23.05
N ASN A 49 2.78 15.06 23.80
CA ASN A 49 1.98 15.14 25.02
C ASN A 49 2.67 15.89 26.17
N LYS A 50 3.95 16.25 26.03
CA LYS A 50 4.69 17.08 26.99
C LYS A 50 4.78 18.54 26.57
N ALA A 51 4.33 18.88 25.36
CA ALA A 51 4.32 20.26 24.91
C ALA A 51 3.28 21.07 25.72
N PRO A 52 3.54 22.36 25.99
CA PRO A 52 2.54 23.24 26.56
C PRO A 52 1.32 23.33 25.62
N GLY A 53 0.14 23.63 26.17
CA GLY A 53 -1.04 23.89 25.33
C GLY A 53 -0.78 25.01 24.31
N PHE A 54 -1.46 24.96 23.18
CA PHE A 54 -1.31 25.91 22.09
C PHE A 54 -1.57 27.33 22.55
N SER A 55 -0.63 28.22 22.26
CA SER A 55 -0.73 29.64 22.58
C SER A 55 0.14 30.44 21.62
N LEU A 56 -0.38 31.58 21.14
CA LEU A 56 0.38 32.50 20.30
C LEU A 56 1.48 33.25 21.07
N GLN A 57 1.37 33.28 22.40
CA GLN A 57 2.31 33.92 23.31
C GLN A 57 3.48 32.99 23.64
N GLU A 58 3.29 31.68 23.46
CA GLU A 58 4.29 30.67 23.72
C GLU A 58 5.36 30.67 22.60
N PRO A 59 6.65 30.94 22.93
CA PRO A 59 7.71 31.06 21.93
C PRO A 59 7.88 29.82 21.07
N LEU A 60 7.54 28.63 21.59
CA LEU A 60 7.58 27.37 20.85
C LEU A 60 6.72 27.44 19.57
N TYR A 61 5.48 27.89 19.69
CA TYR A 61 4.53 27.95 18.57
C TYR A 61 4.72 29.20 17.72
N MET A 62 4.98 30.34 18.36
CA MET A 62 5.18 31.61 17.66
C MET A 62 6.34 31.54 16.66
N LYS A 63 7.49 30.97 17.06
CA LYS A 63 8.65 30.82 16.17
C LYS A 63 8.33 29.94 14.96
N GLN A 64 7.52 28.90 15.15
CA GLN A 64 7.12 28.01 14.06
C GLN A 64 6.14 28.69 13.10
N LEU A 65 5.15 29.40 13.62
CA LEU A 65 4.14 30.10 12.82
C LEU A 65 4.74 31.23 11.97
N GLN A 66 5.82 31.87 12.45
CA GLN A 66 6.60 32.86 11.70
C GLN A 66 7.25 32.30 10.42
N LEU A 67 7.42 30.97 10.31
CA LEU A 67 7.92 30.33 9.09
C LEU A 67 6.86 30.29 7.97
N ASP A 68 5.62 30.67 8.27
CA ASP A 68 4.51 30.72 7.32
C ASP A 68 4.24 29.37 6.61
N LEU A 69 4.49 28.27 7.32
CA LEU A 69 4.26 26.94 6.78
C LEU A 69 2.78 26.57 6.92
N PRO A 70 2.18 25.97 5.87
CA PRO A 70 0.76 25.62 5.88
C PRO A 70 0.43 24.46 6.81
N ILE A 71 1.39 23.54 7.01
CA ILE A 71 1.22 22.33 7.82
C ILE A 71 2.40 22.25 8.80
N ASN A 72 2.10 22.36 10.09
CA ASN A 72 3.06 22.29 11.18
C ASN A 72 2.68 21.12 12.08
N VAL A 73 3.58 20.15 12.21
CA VAL A 73 3.38 18.99 13.08
C VAL A 73 4.49 18.99 14.13
N LEU A 74 4.11 19.10 15.40
CA LEU A 74 5.01 18.99 16.54
C LEU A 74 5.01 17.55 17.03
N ARG A 75 6.11 16.83 16.78
CA ARG A 75 6.33 15.45 17.25
C ARG A 75 7.03 15.45 18.60
N PHE A 76 6.94 14.30 19.27
CA PHE A 76 7.61 14.03 20.54
C PHE A 76 9.09 14.46 20.53
N GLY A 77 9.49 15.15 21.60
CA GLY A 77 10.85 15.67 21.75
C GLY A 77 11.02 17.07 21.16
N ASN A 78 9.93 17.83 21.04
CA ASN A 78 9.93 19.18 20.48
C ASN A 78 10.52 19.25 19.05
N VAL A 79 10.04 18.35 18.17
CA VAL A 79 10.53 18.26 16.79
C VAL A 79 9.44 18.69 15.81
N TRP A 80 9.66 19.82 15.14
CA TRP A 80 8.77 20.32 14.10
C TRP A 80 8.97 19.60 12.77
N GLY A 81 7.88 19.40 12.05
CA GLY A 81 7.90 18.81 10.71
C GLY A 81 6.57 18.91 9.98
N SER A 82 6.47 18.12 8.90
CA SER A 82 5.25 17.97 8.11
C SER A 82 5.19 16.55 7.56
N TYR A 83 3.99 16.06 7.24
CA TYR A 83 3.84 14.79 6.53
C TYR A 83 4.18 14.98 5.05
N ARG A 84 5.09 14.15 4.54
CA ARG A 84 5.57 14.19 3.15
C ARG A 84 5.50 12.80 2.53
N HIS A 85 5.15 12.78 1.26
CA HIS A 85 5.16 11.55 0.47
C HIS A 85 6.60 11.27 0.00
N PHE A 86 7.05 10.04 0.23
CA PHE A 86 8.31 9.54 -0.32
C PHE A 86 8.01 8.35 -1.23
N PRO A 87 8.77 8.19 -2.33
CA PRO A 87 8.61 7.03 -3.19
C PRO A 87 8.93 5.76 -2.39
N LEU A 88 8.06 4.76 -2.50
CA LEU A 88 8.35 3.45 -1.95
C LEU A 88 9.50 2.82 -2.73
N PRO A 89 10.42 2.10 -2.07
CA PRO A 89 11.48 1.39 -2.77
C PRO A 89 10.87 0.31 -3.66
N SER A 90 11.55 0.00 -4.77
CA SER A 90 11.16 -1.11 -5.64
C SER A 90 11.05 -2.42 -4.85
N LEU A 91 10.10 -3.26 -5.25
CA LEU A 91 9.92 -4.57 -4.66
C LEU A 91 11.21 -5.37 -4.80
N LYS A 92 11.69 -5.89 -3.67
CA LYS A 92 12.87 -6.75 -3.62
C LYS A 92 12.43 -8.21 -3.63
N LEU A 93 13.11 -9.02 -4.43
CA LEU A 93 12.94 -10.47 -4.39
C LEU A 93 13.33 -10.98 -2.99
N LYS A 94 12.53 -11.91 -2.48
CA LYS A 94 12.77 -12.58 -1.20
C LYS A 94 12.79 -14.07 -1.42
N LEU A 95 13.72 -14.74 -0.74
CA LEU A 95 13.70 -16.19 -0.66
C LEU A 95 12.49 -16.60 0.17
N VAL A 96 11.67 -17.48 -0.40
CA VAL A 96 10.48 -18.02 0.25
C VAL A 96 10.54 -19.55 0.17
N PRO A 97 9.99 -20.28 1.16
CA PRO A 97 9.98 -21.74 1.14
C PRO A 97 9.20 -22.33 -0.03
N SER A 98 8.13 -21.63 -0.46
CA SER A 98 7.21 -22.12 -1.50
C SER A 98 6.77 -20.99 -2.42
N ALA A 99 6.86 -21.24 -3.71
CA ALA A 99 6.50 -20.31 -4.77
C ALA A 99 5.88 -21.06 -5.95
N TYR A 100 5.14 -20.34 -6.78
CA TYR A 100 4.58 -20.82 -8.04
C TYR A 100 4.87 -19.80 -9.15
N VAL A 101 4.73 -20.23 -10.40
CA VAL A 101 4.93 -19.35 -11.56
C VAL A 101 3.65 -18.59 -11.85
N LYS A 102 3.73 -17.26 -11.89
CA LYS A 102 2.61 -16.37 -12.25
C LYS A 102 2.98 -15.51 -13.44
N GLN A 103 2.00 -15.18 -14.27
CA GLN A 103 2.11 -14.13 -15.27
C GLN A 103 1.38 -12.87 -14.78
N MET A 104 2.06 -11.73 -14.76
CA MET A 104 1.44 -10.49 -14.27
C MET A 104 0.55 -9.82 -15.31
N VAL A 105 0.90 -9.95 -16.59
CA VAL A 105 0.16 -9.38 -17.72
C VAL A 105 -0.11 -10.49 -18.74
N GLN A 106 -1.38 -10.85 -18.92
CA GLN A 106 -1.79 -11.88 -19.88
C GLN A 106 -1.33 -11.52 -21.30
N GLY A 107 -0.79 -12.48 -22.04
CA GLY A 107 -0.27 -12.28 -23.39
C GLY A 107 1.16 -11.75 -23.46
N ASP A 108 1.71 -11.21 -22.36
CA ASP A 108 3.09 -10.75 -22.27
C ASP A 108 3.94 -11.73 -21.47
N LEU A 109 4.72 -12.55 -22.18
CA LEU A 109 5.58 -13.58 -21.59
C LEU A 109 6.75 -12.97 -20.80
N SER A 110 7.10 -11.70 -21.02
CA SER A 110 8.17 -11.03 -20.25
C SER A 110 7.79 -10.79 -18.79
N THR A 111 6.49 -10.91 -18.48
CA THR A 111 5.95 -10.69 -17.14
C THR A 111 5.80 -11.97 -16.31
N ILE A 112 6.34 -13.10 -16.80
CA ILE A 112 6.37 -14.36 -16.07
C ILE A 112 7.37 -14.25 -14.92
N CYS A 113 6.92 -14.51 -13.70
CA CYS A 113 7.75 -14.42 -12.50
C CYS A 113 7.34 -15.44 -11.42
N TRP A 114 8.20 -15.64 -10.43
CA TRP A 114 7.86 -16.40 -9.24
C TRP A 114 7.04 -15.56 -8.26
N ALA A 115 5.93 -16.11 -7.77
CA ALA A 115 5.10 -15.53 -6.73
C ALA A 115 5.06 -16.44 -5.51
N GLN A 116 5.02 -15.86 -4.31
CA GLN A 116 4.93 -16.63 -3.07
C GLN A 116 3.57 -17.35 -2.98
N SER A 117 3.60 -18.64 -2.66
CA SER A 117 2.38 -19.42 -2.42
C SER A 117 1.78 -19.13 -1.04
N LYS A 118 0.46 -19.00 -0.97
CA LYS A 118 -0.30 -18.87 0.30
C LYS A 118 -0.55 -20.24 0.91
N MET A 119 0.47 -20.82 1.55
CA MET A 119 0.39 -22.19 2.11
C MET A 119 -0.51 -22.35 3.34
N SER A 120 -1.07 -21.27 3.90
CA SER A 120 -1.72 -21.30 5.22
C SER A 120 -3.01 -22.12 5.33
N ARG A 121 -3.51 -22.70 4.23
CA ARG A 121 -4.74 -23.51 4.20
C ARG A 121 -4.53 -24.97 3.83
N ILE A 122 -3.29 -25.41 3.57
CA ILE A 122 -3.03 -26.77 3.08
C ILE A 122 -2.58 -27.66 4.24
N ASN A 123 -3.20 -28.83 4.36
CA ASN A 123 -2.78 -29.85 5.31
C ASN A 123 -1.36 -30.33 4.94
N HIS A 124 -0.41 -30.21 5.87
CA HIS A 124 1.00 -30.54 5.63
C HIS A 124 1.25 -31.98 5.13
N LYS A 125 0.31 -32.89 5.39
CA LYS A 125 0.41 -34.30 4.98
C LYS A 125 0.29 -34.48 3.46
N ASP A 126 -0.43 -33.59 2.79
CA ASP A 126 -0.76 -33.68 1.36
C ASP A 126 0.18 -32.84 0.49
N LEU A 127 1.23 -32.25 1.09
CA LEU A 127 2.23 -31.45 0.37
C LEU A 127 3.18 -32.34 -0.42
N ILE A 128 3.47 -31.90 -1.63
CA ILE A 128 4.46 -32.49 -2.51
C ILE A 128 5.58 -31.48 -2.74
N ASP A 129 6.81 -31.91 -2.44
CA ASP A 129 8.03 -31.20 -2.84
C ASP A 129 8.27 -31.46 -4.33
N VAL A 130 7.82 -30.53 -5.18
CA VAL A 130 7.95 -30.64 -6.63
C VAL A 130 9.40 -30.45 -7.07
N ILE A 131 9.93 -31.43 -7.80
CA ILE A 131 11.29 -31.39 -8.38
C ILE A 131 11.25 -30.97 -9.84
N TYR A 132 10.29 -31.49 -10.60
CA TYR A 132 10.04 -31.06 -11.97
C TYR A 132 8.54 -30.86 -12.20
N THR A 133 8.24 -29.88 -13.05
CA THR A 133 6.92 -29.65 -13.63
C THR A 133 7.09 -29.46 -15.13
N SER A 134 6.11 -29.93 -15.91
CA SER A 134 6.11 -29.83 -17.37
C SER A 134 5.35 -28.59 -17.83
N ILE A 135 5.70 -28.11 -19.03
CA ILE A 135 4.93 -27.09 -19.73
C ILE A 135 4.21 -27.77 -20.88
N ASN A 136 2.89 -27.64 -20.90
CA ASN A 136 2.03 -28.20 -21.92
C ASN A 136 1.47 -27.12 -22.86
N PHE A 137 0.85 -27.55 -23.96
CA PHE A 137 0.27 -26.64 -24.94
C PHE A 137 -0.80 -25.71 -24.33
N ARG A 138 -1.54 -26.20 -23.33
CA ARG A 138 -2.51 -25.39 -22.57
C ARG A 138 -1.84 -24.22 -21.88
N ASP A 139 -0.70 -24.43 -21.23
CA ASP A 139 0.04 -23.37 -20.53
C ASP A 139 0.47 -22.28 -21.52
N ILE A 140 0.90 -22.68 -22.73
CA ILE A 140 1.23 -21.77 -23.82
C ILE A 140 0.00 -20.99 -24.29
N MET A 141 -1.14 -21.65 -24.50
CA MET A 141 -2.37 -20.97 -24.95
C MET A 141 -2.92 -19.99 -23.91
N VAL A 142 -2.82 -20.34 -22.62
CA VAL A 142 -3.22 -19.43 -21.52
C VAL A 142 -2.28 -18.23 -21.45
N THR A 143 -0.96 -18.47 -21.42
CA THR A 143 0.04 -17.41 -21.25
C THR A 143 0.12 -16.45 -22.43
N THR A 144 -0.17 -16.93 -23.64
CA THR A 144 -0.25 -16.11 -24.86
C THR A 144 -1.61 -15.44 -25.05
N GLY A 145 -2.57 -15.65 -24.14
CA GLY A 145 -3.91 -15.04 -24.21
C GLY A 145 -4.84 -15.65 -25.27
N ARG A 146 -4.46 -16.77 -25.89
CA ARG A 146 -5.27 -17.48 -26.89
C ARG A 146 -6.37 -18.35 -26.26
N LEU A 147 -6.27 -18.64 -24.96
CA LEU A 147 -7.27 -19.34 -24.17
C LEU A 147 -7.60 -18.52 -22.93
N ASN A 148 -8.89 -18.24 -22.71
CA ASN A 148 -9.33 -17.49 -21.52
C ASN A 148 -9.34 -18.42 -20.30
N PRO A 149 -8.58 -18.13 -19.23
CA PRO A 149 -8.58 -18.91 -17.99
C PRO A 149 -9.97 -19.17 -17.41
N GLU A 150 -10.88 -18.19 -17.50
CA GLU A 150 -12.24 -18.25 -16.96
C GLU A 150 -13.11 -19.34 -17.62
N THR A 151 -12.75 -19.75 -18.84
CA THR A 151 -13.44 -20.85 -19.53
C THR A 151 -13.01 -22.22 -19.03
N ILE A 152 -11.91 -22.30 -18.28
CA ILE A 152 -11.29 -23.56 -17.88
C ILE A 152 -11.69 -23.98 -16.47
N ALA A 153 -11.80 -23.02 -15.56
CA ALA A 153 -12.29 -23.25 -14.21
C ALA A 153 -13.01 -21.99 -13.69
N PRO A 154 -14.08 -22.14 -12.88
CA PRO A 154 -14.67 -21.01 -12.18
C PRO A 154 -13.59 -20.31 -11.35
N PHE A 155 -13.63 -18.98 -11.35
CA PHE A 155 -12.70 -18.16 -10.57
C PHE A 155 -12.82 -18.51 -9.07
N GLU A 156 -11.94 -19.37 -8.57
CA GLU A 156 -11.84 -19.60 -7.13
C GLU A 156 -11.07 -18.44 -6.50
N LEU A 157 -11.68 -17.79 -5.52
CA LEU A 157 -11.11 -16.62 -4.83
C LEU A 157 -9.75 -16.99 -4.22
N GLY A 158 -8.66 -16.61 -4.91
CA GLY A 158 -7.29 -16.81 -4.45
C GLY A 158 -6.39 -17.69 -5.33
N ASN A 159 -6.91 -18.30 -6.40
CA ASN A 159 -6.10 -19.06 -7.37
C ASN A 159 -5.91 -18.27 -8.67
N ASP A 160 -4.88 -17.42 -8.70
CA ASP A 160 -4.50 -16.65 -9.90
C ASP A 160 -3.58 -17.45 -10.85
N CYS A 161 -3.30 -18.72 -10.55
CA CYS A 161 -2.36 -19.54 -11.30
C CYS A 161 -3.09 -20.59 -12.15
N PHE A 162 -2.91 -20.49 -13.46
CA PHE A 162 -3.47 -21.45 -14.42
C PHE A 162 -2.39 -22.23 -15.18
N ILE A 163 -1.13 -22.05 -14.79
CA ILE A 163 0.06 -22.61 -15.42
C ILE A 163 0.56 -23.79 -14.59
N GLY A 164 0.86 -24.91 -15.24
CA GLY A 164 1.39 -26.10 -14.59
C GLY A 164 0.28 -27.05 -14.19
N LEU A 165 0.27 -28.21 -14.84
CA LEU A 165 -0.72 -29.27 -14.60
C LEU A 165 -0.08 -30.58 -14.15
N GLU A 166 1.20 -30.79 -14.44
CA GLU A 166 1.87 -32.05 -14.18
C GLU A 166 3.11 -31.80 -13.32
N PHE A 167 3.38 -32.72 -12.41
CA PHE A 167 4.55 -32.64 -11.56
C PHE A 167 5.09 -34.02 -11.22
N VAL A 168 6.37 -34.04 -10.88
CA VAL A 168 7.03 -35.16 -10.20
C VAL A 168 7.79 -34.63 -8.99
N GLY A 169 7.72 -35.36 -7.89
CA GLY A 169 8.26 -34.90 -6.62
C GLY A 169 8.25 -35.93 -5.51
N PHE A 170 8.35 -35.45 -4.28
CA PHE A 170 8.32 -36.27 -3.09
C PHE A 170 7.15 -35.88 -2.19
N ASN A 171 6.43 -36.86 -1.67
CA ASN A 171 5.47 -36.58 -0.59
C ASN A 171 6.19 -36.41 0.76
N SER A 172 5.40 -36.10 1.79
CA SER A 172 5.85 -35.98 3.19
C SER A 172 6.59 -37.22 3.72
N HIS A 173 6.34 -38.40 3.15
CA HIS A 173 7.01 -39.68 3.47
C HIS A 173 8.24 -39.96 2.59
N ARG A 174 8.73 -38.98 1.82
CA ARG A 174 9.88 -39.11 0.90
C ARG A 174 9.69 -40.17 -0.19
N GLN A 175 8.45 -40.52 -0.51
CA GLN A 175 8.14 -41.41 -1.62
C GLN A 175 8.09 -40.61 -2.92
N ARG A 176 8.60 -41.19 -4.00
CA ARG A 176 8.54 -40.60 -5.34
C ARG A 176 7.10 -40.65 -5.84
N ILE A 177 6.54 -39.50 -6.19
CA ILE A 177 5.17 -39.35 -6.69
C ILE A 177 5.23 -38.61 -8.03
N MET A 178 4.35 -39.01 -8.95
CA MET A 178 3.97 -38.23 -10.12
C MET A 178 2.47 -37.94 -10.02
N GLY A 179 2.04 -36.76 -10.47
CA GLY A 179 0.65 -36.36 -10.36
C GLY A 179 0.22 -35.33 -11.38
N LEU A 180 -1.10 -35.22 -11.50
CA LEU A 180 -1.78 -34.17 -12.23
C LEU A 180 -2.54 -33.30 -11.22
N CYS A 181 -2.46 -31.99 -11.37
CA CYS A 181 -3.26 -31.01 -10.63
C CYS A 181 -4.16 -30.24 -11.61
N SER A 182 -5.24 -29.66 -11.09
CA SER A 182 -6.11 -28.80 -11.89
C SER A 182 -5.47 -27.43 -12.16
N HIS A 183 -4.58 -26.99 -11.26
CA HIS A 183 -3.89 -25.70 -11.24
C HIS A 183 -2.54 -25.85 -10.52
N GLY A 184 -1.53 -25.07 -10.92
CA GLY A 184 -0.18 -25.07 -10.35
C GLY A 184 0.09 -24.01 -9.30
#